data_AF-A0A0S9QUN3-F1
#
_entry.id   AF-A0A0S9QUN3-F1
#
_cell.length_a   1.000
_cell.length_b   1.000
_cell.length_c   1.000
_cell.angle_alpha   90.00
_cell.angle_beta   90.00
_cell.angle_gamma   90.00
#
_symmetry.space_group_name_H-M   'P 1'
#
loop_
_entity.id
_entity.type
_entity.pdbx_description
1 polymer ?
#
loop_
_entity_poly.entity_id
_entity_poly.type
_entity_poly.pdbx_seq_one_letter_code
_entity_poly.pdbx_strand_id
1 'polypeptide(L)'
;MKDNGVPGTEGSGGRGGALRGRGPAARIGGPVETEEVALTFDDNRLASLVFGQYDQNVAHIERRLGVTATALGNHLVLKGSVEAAEKGRKVFERLYARVKTNGLPLTLGDVDGAIQETTQQGNLFPAAEVSAEPDRAVFDQIATRKRGAVRARNRAQDAYIKALRSHELVFAEGPAGTGKTWLAVGHAVSLLEQGHVERLILSRPAVEAGERLGFLPGDMRDKVDPYLRPIYDALYDFMEARHVDRGLQTGIIEIAPLAFMRGRTLTNAVVLLDEAQNTTSMQMKMFLTRLGENSRMIITGDPSQIDLPPGQKSGLVEAVRVLDGVEGIGRITFRDVDVVRHDLVRRIVTAYEAASHGEGDADRAPLSRRRPLS
;
A
#
# COMPACT_ATOMS: atom_id res chain seq x y z
N MET A 1 33.29 -19.86 -60.89
CA MET A 1 34.67 -19.56 -61.28
C MET A 1 35.08 -18.32 -60.50
N LYS A 2 35.78 -18.43 -59.36
CA LYS A 2 37.26 -18.34 -59.24
C LYS A 2 37.82 -17.26 -60.19
N ASP A 3 38.45 -16.18 -59.74
CA ASP A 3 39.65 -16.24 -58.90
C ASP A 3 40.01 -14.92 -58.18
N ASN A 4 40.90 -15.09 -57.19
CA ASN A 4 41.50 -14.14 -56.27
C ASN A 4 42.38 -13.05 -56.92
N GLY A 5 42.62 -11.95 -56.17
CA GLY A 5 43.80 -11.12 -56.36
C GLY A 5 43.86 -9.86 -55.49
N VAL A 6 44.44 -9.97 -54.29
CA VAL A 6 45.00 -8.86 -53.49
C VAL A 6 46.53 -9.05 -53.52
N PRO A 7 47.35 -7.99 -53.73
CA PRO A 7 48.01 -7.25 -52.64
C PRO A 7 48.00 -5.72 -52.90
N GLY A 8 47.99 -4.79 -51.94
CA GLY A 8 48.82 -4.63 -50.75
C GLY A 8 49.76 -3.44 -50.97
N THR A 9 49.68 -2.38 -50.15
CA THR A 9 50.79 -1.57 -49.58
C THR A 9 50.34 -0.19 -49.08
N GLU A 10 51.02 0.22 -48.01
CA GLU A 10 50.79 1.33 -47.11
C GLU A 10 51.11 2.70 -47.70
N GLY A 11 50.47 3.75 -47.16
CA GLY A 11 50.74 5.14 -47.51
C GLY A 11 50.22 6.12 -46.47
N SER A 12 51.14 6.60 -45.64
CA SER A 12 51.08 7.63 -44.61
C SER A 12 50.35 8.94 -44.95
N GLY A 13 49.85 9.63 -43.91
CA GLY A 13 49.94 11.10 -43.84
C GLY A 13 48.68 11.82 -43.37
N GLY A 14 48.68 12.33 -42.13
CA GLY A 14 47.61 13.20 -41.64
C GLY A 14 47.86 13.73 -40.23
N ARG A 15 48.84 14.63 -40.07
CA ARG A 15 48.99 15.47 -38.88
C ARG A 15 48.10 16.71 -38.98
N GLY A 16 47.46 17.07 -37.87
CA GLY A 16 47.36 18.47 -37.43
C GLY A 16 45.97 19.11 -37.44
N GLY A 17 45.48 19.52 -36.27
CA GLY A 17 44.37 20.46 -36.14
C GLY A 17 43.67 20.45 -34.78
N ALA A 18 44.30 21.05 -33.77
CA ALA A 18 43.75 21.26 -32.43
C ALA A 18 42.59 22.28 -32.40
N LEU A 19 41.69 22.19 -31.40
CA LEU A 19 41.43 23.23 -30.38
C LEU A 19 40.16 22.97 -29.53
N ARG A 20 40.39 22.99 -28.20
CA ARG A 20 39.58 23.57 -27.11
C ARG A 20 38.15 23.06 -26.83
N GLY A 21 38.00 22.54 -25.61
CA GLY A 21 36.75 22.56 -24.84
C GLY A 21 36.93 21.96 -23.45
N ARG A 22 37.42 22.76 -22.48
CA ARG A 22 37.43 22.40 -21.05
C ARG A 22 35.97 22.28 -20.59
N GLY A 23 35.46 21.06 -20.48
CA GLY A 23 34.24 20.77 -19.71
C GLY A 23 34.55 20.83 -18.21
N PRO A 24 33.61 21.29 -17.37
CA PRO A 24 33.82 21.31 -15.93
C PRO A 24 33.93 19.87 -15.45
N ALA A 25 35.08 19.52 -14.88
CA ALA A 25 35.27 18.27 -14.17
C ALA A 25 34.21 18.20 -13.05
N ALA A 26 33.31 17.22 -13.16
CA ALA A 26 32.41 16.85 -12.10
C ALA A 26 33.25 16.63 -10.83
N ARG A 27 32.90 17.35 -9.76
CA ARG A 27 33.51 17.15 -8.45
C ARG A 27 33.20 15.71 -8.04
N ILE A 28 34.21 14.84 -8.12
CA ILE A 28 34.18 13.51 -7.53
C ILE A 28 34.03 13.74 -6.02
N GLY A 29 32.92 13.27 -5.46
CA GLY A 29 32.66 13.34 -4.02
C GLY A 29 33.83 12.74 -3.25
N GLY A 30 34.16 13.37 -2.12
CA GLY A 30 35.19 12.87 -1.21
C GLY A 30 34.91 11.43 -0.77
N PRO A 31 35.92 10.73 -0.22
CA PRO A 31 35.75 9.34 0.21
C PRO A 31 34.56 9.25 1.17
N VAL A 32 33.54 8.47 0.80
CA VAL A 32 32.47 8.11 1.73
C VAL A 32 33.14 7.31 2.83
N GLU A 33 33.20 7.85 4.04
CA GLU A 33 33.71 7.11 5.20
C GLU A 33 32.89 5.83 5.36
N THR A 34 33.52 4.71 5.03
CA THR A 34 32.94 3.38 5.18
C THR A 34 33.20 2.91 6.59
N GLU A 35 32.13 2.61 7.32
CA GLU A 35 32.16 2.07 8.67
C GLU A 35 31.85 0.57 8.63
N GLU A 36 32.49 -0.17 9.53
CA GLU A 36 32.26 -1.59 9.73
C GLU A 36 31.64 -1.81 11.11
N VAL A 37 30.41 -2.30 11.14
CA VAL A 37 29.65 -2.55 12.36
C VAL A 37 29.44 -4.05 12.52
N ALA A 38 29.94 -4.61 13.63
CA ALA A 38 29.79 -6.02 13.96
C ALA A 38 28.71 -6.22 15.02
N LEU A 39 27.82 -7.18 14.76
CA LEU A 39 26.76 -7.64 15.64
C LEU A 39 27.03 -9.08 16.06
N THR A 40 26.78 -9.38 17.32
CA THR A 40 26.81 -10.74 17.84
C THR A 40 25.48 -11.01 18.53
N PHE A 41 24.76 -12.03 18.06
CA PHE A 41 23.49 -12.43 18.62
C PHE A 41 23.66 -13.54 19.67
N ASP A 42 22.86 -13.52 20.73
CA ASP A 42 23.02 -14.40 21.88
C ASP A 42 22.65 -15.88 21.59
N ASP A 43 21.93 -16.15 20.49
CA ASP A 43 21.39 -17.46 20.12
C ASP A 43 21.46 -17.68 18.60
N ASN A 44 22.25 -18.68 18.18
CA ASN A 44 22.44 -19.07 16.78
C ASN A 44 21.13 -19.44 16.07
N ARG A 45 20.18 -20.07 16.78
CA ARG A 45 18.90 -20.50 16.19
C ARG A 45 18.03 -19.30 15.87
N LEU A 46 17.98 -18.32 16.76
CA LEU A 46 17.23 -17.08 16.54
C LEU A 46 17.91 -16.21 15.49
N ALA A 47 19.24 -16.15 15.46
CA ALA A 47 19.99 -15.45 14.43
C ALA A 47 19.70 -16.02 13.03
N SER A 48 19.67 -17.35 12.89
CA SER A 48 19.31 -18.01 11.62
C SER A 48 17.89 -17.66 11.15
N LEU A 49 16.92 -17.54 12.07
CA LEU A 49 15.56 -17.08 11.73
C LEU A 49 15.52 -15.61 11.29
N VAL A 50 16.42 -14.77 11.82
CA VAL A 50 16.57 -13.37 11.40
C VAL A 50 17.17 -13.28 10.01
N PHE A 51 18.24 -14.03 9.74
CA PHE A 51 18.91 -14.04 8.43
C PHE A 51 18.03 -14.64 7.33
N GLY A 52 17.15 -15.56 7.70
CA GLY A 52 16.23 -16.23 6.78
C GLY A 52 16.89 -17.40 6.05
N GLN A 53 16.09 -18.15 5.29
CA GLN A 53 16.63 -19.25 4.49
C GLN A 53 17.58 -18.69 3.43
N TYR A 54 18.78 -19.26 3.34
CA TYR A 54 19.84 -18.84 2.42
C TYR A 54 20.15 -17.33 2.50
N ASP A 55 20.10 -16.77 3.70
CA ASP A 55 20.37 -15.34 3.97
C ASP A 55 19.48 -14.36 3.19
N GLN A 56 18.29 -14.80 2.79
CA GLN A 56 17.36 -14.00 1.98
C GLN A 56 17.00 -12.64 2.62
N ASN A 57 16.91 -12.57 3.96
CA ASN A 57 16.59 -11.33 4.67
C ASN A 57 17.81 -10.41 4.72
N VAL A 58 19.01 -10.99 4.83
CA VAL A 58 20.28 -10.25 4.77
C VAL A 58 20.42 -9.57 3.41
N ALA A 59 20.28 -10.34 2.33
CA ALA A 59 20.33 -9.83 0.96
C ALA A 59 19.24 -8.79 0.67
N HIS A 60 18.08 -8.91 1.32
CA HIS A 60 17.01 -7.92 1.22
C HIS A 60 17.38 -6.59 1.91
N ILE A 61 17.92 -6.65 3.13
CA ILE A 61 18.36 -5.47 3.88
C ILE A 61 19.55 -4.78 3.20
N GLU A 62 20.52 -5.54 2.68
CA GLU A 62 21.66 -5.02 1.91
C GLU A 62 21.21 -4.15 0.74
N ARG A 63 20.31 -4.68 -0.10
CA ARG A 63 19.79 -3.96 -1.28
C ARG A 63 18.99 -2.71 -0.91
N ARG A 64 18.26 -2.76 0.21
CA ARG A 64 17.39 -1.67 0.66
C ARG A 64 18.14 -0.52 1.32
N LEU A 65 19.23 -0.83 2.05
CA LEU A 65 20.01 0.16 2.80
C LEU A 65 21.31 0.56 2.10
N GLY A 66 21.71 -0.14 1.02
CA GLY A 66 22.97 0.11 0.33
C GLY A 66 24.19 -0.27 1.16
N VAL A 67 24.09 -1.35 1.95
CA VAL A 67 25.17 -1.91 2.77
C VAL A 67 25.59 -3.27 2.24
N THR A 68 26.80 -3.70 2.57
CA THR A 68 27.27 -5.08 2.43
C THR A 68 27.20 -5.76 3.80
N ALA A 69 26.67 -6.97 3.86
CA ALA A 69 26.43 -7.72 5.07
C ALA A 69 27.00 -9.13 4.93
N THR A 70 27.73 -9.61 5.92
CA THR A 70 28.25 -10.98 5.97
C THR A 70 27.82 -11.64 7.26
N ALA A 71 27.03 -12.70 7.14
CA ALA A 71 26.54 -13.49 8.27
C ALA A 71 27.38 -14.77 8.42
N LEU A 72 27.83 -15.07 9.64
CA LEU A 72 28.50 -16.33 9.99
C LEU A 72 28.05 -16.78 11.39
N GLY A 73 27.23 -17.83 11.47
CA GLY A 73 26.69 -18.31 12.74
C GLY A 73 25.71 -17.31 13.36
N ASN A 74 26.07 -16.75 14.51
CA ASN A 74 25.39 -15.62 15.17
C ASN A 74 26.11 -14.27 15.00
N HIS A 75 27.16 -14.22 14.20
CA HIS A 75 27.87 -12.99 13.91
C HIS A 75 27.40 -12.40 12.59
N LEU A 76 27.19 -11.09 12.57
CA LEU A 76 26.83 -10.33 11.38
C LEU A 76 27.72 -9.10 11.29
N VAL A 77 28.39 -8.94 10.16
CA VAL A 77 29.25 -7.78 9.88
C VAL A 77 28.58 -6.94 8.79
N LEU A 78 28.35 -5.66 9.07
CA LEU A 78 27.79 -4.69 8.13
C LEU A 78 28.86 -3.68 7.71
N LYS A 79 28.97 -3.41 6.41
CA LYS A 79 29.88 -2.42 5.83
C LYS A 79 29.09 -1.47 4.94
N GLY A 80 29.28 -0.17 5.11
CA GLY A 80 28.59 0.85 4.32
C GLY A 80 28.92 2.25 4.82
N SER A 81 28.18 3.26 4.39
CA SER A 81 28.29 4.58 5.04
C SER A 81 27.91 4.47 6.52
N VAL A 82 28.48 5.32 7.37
CA VAL A 82 28.18 5.43 8.82
C VAL A 82 26.67 5.34 9.08
N GLU A 83 25.89 6.16 8.37
CA GLU A 83 24.44 6.21 8.52
C GLU A 83 23.73 4.92 8.06
N ALA A 84 24.19 4.31 6.97
CA ALA A 84 23.58 3.09 6.44
C ALA A 84 23.92 1.86 7.29
N ALA A 85 25.17 1.76 7.77
CA ALA A 85 25.62 0.69 8.65
C ALA A 85 24.88 0.73 10.00
N GLU A 86 24.73 1.90 10.60
CA GLU A 86 23.96 2.08 11.84
C GLU A 86 22.45 1.83 11.66
N LYS A 87 21.87 2.22 10.52
CA LYS A 87 20.49 1.84 10.18
C LYS A 87 20.35 0.32 10.05
N GLY A 88 21.27 -0.33 9.34
CA GLY A 88 21.31 -1.78 9.21
C GLY A 88 21.38 -2.45 10.58
N ARG A 89 22.26 -1.95 11.46
CA ARG A 89 22.43 -2.45 12.82
C ARG A 89 21.11 -2.46 13.59
N LYS A 90 20.43 -1.32 13.63
CA LYS A 90 19.14 -1.15 14.32
C LYS A 90 18.05 -2.06 13.73
N VAL A 91 18.03 -2.26 12.41
CA VAL A 91 17.10 -3.19 11.76
C VAL A 91 17.33 -4.61 12.25
N PHE A 92 18.57 -5.10 12.22
CA PHE A 92 18.87 -6.47 12.64
C PHE A 92 18.65 -6.71 14.14
N GLU A 93 19.00 -5.77 15.01
CA GLU A 93 18.72 -5.86 16.46
C GLU A 93 17.20 -5.94 16.73
N ARG A 94 16.38 -5.18 15.99
CA ARG A 94 14.91 -5.23 16.09
C ARG A 94 14.33 -6.55 15.63
N LEU A 95 14.77 -7.03 14.46
CA LEU A 95 14.33 -8.32 13.94
C LEU A 95 14.70 -9.44 14.92
N TYR A 96 15.90 -9.39 15.51
CA TYR A 96 16.33 -10.33 16.52
C TYR A 96 15.47 -10.27 17.80
N ALA A 97 15.21 -9.08 18.33
CA ALA A 97 14.32 -8.92 19.49
C ALA A 97 12.89 -9.45 19.21
N ARG A 98 12.40 -9.27 17.98
CA ARG A 98 11.08 -9.76 17.55
C ARG A 98 11.02 -11.29 17.48
N VAL A 99 12.05 -11.93 16.94
CA VAL A 99 12.16 -13.39 16.89
C VAL A 99 12.34 -13.96 18.30
N LYS A 100 13.13 -13.32 19.17
CA LYS A 100 13.34 -13.70 20.57
C LYS A 100 12.04 -13.66 21.40
N THR A 101 11.14 -12.74 21.09
CA THR A 101 9.85 -12.59 21.81
C THR A 101 8.78 -13.55 21.31
N ASN A 102 8.70 -13.80 20.00
CA ASN A 102 7.55 -14.51 19.40
C ASN A 102 7.88 -15.92 18.90
N GLY A 103 9.16 -16.29 18.75
CA GLY A 103 9.59 -17.62 18.30
C GLY A 103 9.19 -18.02 16.87
N LEU A 104 8.58 -17.11 16.10
CA LEU A 104 8.07 -17.35 14.75
C LEU A 104 9.05 -16.89 13.66
N PRO A 105 9.07 -17.56 12.49
CA PRO A 105 9.87 -17.12 11.34
C PRO A 105 9.39 -15.77 10.80
N LEU A 106 10.34 -14.92 10.39
CA LEU A 106 10.06 -13.61 9.80
C LEU A 106 9.56 -13.74 8.36
N THR A 107 8.60 -12.90 7.98
CA THR A 107 8.22 -12.68 6.59
C THR A 107 8.98 -11.48 6.00
N LEU A 108 9.07 -11.39 4.67
CA LEU A 108 9.69 -10.23 4.00
C LEU A 108 8.99 -8.90 4.39
N GLY A 109 7.67 -8.94 4.64
CA GLY A 109 6.93 -7.76 5.12
C GLY A 109 7.38 -7.30 6.51
N ASP A 110 7.82 -8.22 7.37
CA ASP A 110 8.36 -7.88 8.69
C ASP A 110 9.71 -7.19 8.58
N VAL A 111 10.54 -7.60 7.61
CA VAL A 111 11.83 -6.99 7.29
C VAL A 111 11.62 -5.59 6.73
N ASP A 112 10.71 -5.43 5.77
CA ASP A 112 10.39 -4.12 5.18
C ASP A 112 9.84 -3.12 6.21
N GLY A 113 8.98 -3.59 7.13
CA GLY A 113 8.47 -2.78 8.23
C GLY A 113 9.60 -2.26 9.14
N ALA A 114 10.52 -3.14 9.55
CA ALA A 114 11.67 -2.77 10.37
C ALA A 114 12.59 -1.74 9.69
N ILE A 115 12.81 -1.86 8.38
CA ILE A 115 13.57 -0.90 7.57
C ILE A 115 12.88 0.47 7.56
N GLN A 116 11.57 0.51 7.31
CA GLN A 116 10.83 1.77 7.26
C GLN A 116 10.79 2.49 8.61
N GLU A 117 10.56 1.75 9.70
CA GLU A 117 10.55 2.30 11.06
C GLU A 117 11.88 2.93 11.44
N THR A 118 12.99 2.30 11.06
CA THR A 118 14.35 2.79 11.34
C THR A 118 14.70 4.03 10.52
N THR A 119 14.18 4.11 9.29
CA THR A 119 14.38 5.27 8.40
C THR A 119 13.63 6.51 8.89
N GLN A 120 12.43 6.36 9.45
CA GLN A 120 11.64 7.50 9.95
C GLN A 120 12.15 8.06 11.29
N GLN A 121 12.75 7.24 12.15
CA GLN A 121 13.31 7.71 13.42
C GLN A 121 14.59 8.53 13.27
N GLY A 122 15.31 8.40 12.16
CA GLY A 122 16.55 9.16 11.89
C GLY A 122 16.34 10.65 11.61
N ASN A 123 15.11 11.08 11.31
CA ASN A 123 14.83 12.46 10.86
C ASN A 123 14.33 13.42 11.95
N LEU A 124 14.20 13.01 13.22
CA LEU A 124 13.51 13.84 14.22
C LEU A 124 14.27 14.19 15.50
N PHE A 125 15.34 13.51 15.93
CA PHE A 125 16.10 13.96 17.14
C PHE A 125 17.57 13.51 17.16
N PRO A 126 18.56 14.43 17.31
CA PRO A 126 19.87 14.09 17.84
C PRO A 126 19.76 13.83 19.36
N ALA A 127 20.64 12.94 19.84
CA ALA A 127 20.73 12.42 21.21
C ALA A 127 20.30 13.37 22.34
N ALA A 128 19.26 12.97 23.09
CA ALA A 128 19.07 13.34 24.49
C ALA A 128 18.27 12.25 25.20
N GLU A 129 18.95 11.58 26.13
CA GLU A 129 18.47 10.98 27.38
C GLU A 129 17.30 9.98 27.32
N VAL A 130 17.69 8.71 27.42
CA VAL A 130 16.83 7.56 27.68
C VAL A 130 16.29 7.64 29.11
N SER A 131 15.08 8.17 29.27
CA SER A 131 14.21 7.82 30.40
C SER A 131 13.30 6.67 29.97
N ALA A 132 13.46 5.54 30.64
CA ALA A 132 12.77 4.29 30.38
C ALA A 132 11.28 4.38 30.73
N GLU A 133 10.41 4.30 29.71
CA GLU A 133 9.10 3.64 29.78
C GLU A 133 8.82 2.97 28.43
N PRO A 134 8.42 1.67 28.38
CA PRO A 134 8.30 0.93 27.13
C PRO A 134 6.90 1.13 26.53
N ASP A 135 6.64 2.26 25.90
CA ASP A 135 5.46 2.38 25.04
C ASP A 135 5.76 1.72 23.67
N ARG A 136 5.83 0.39 23.71
CA ARG A 136 5.89 -0.46 22.51
C ARG A 136 4.57 -0.26 21.77
N ALA A 137 4.55 0.52 20.70
CA ALA A 137 3.40 0.59 19.82
C ALA A 137 3.15 -0.79 19.19
N VAL A 138 2.34 -1.62 19.86
CA VAL A 138 1.82 -2.87 19.33
C VAL A 138 0.83 -2.47 18.25
N PHE A 139 1.21 -2.64 16.99
CA PHE A 139 0.27 -2.48 15.88
C PHE A 139 -0.89 -3.45 16.03
N ASP A 140 -2.09 -2.90 15.91
CA ASP A 140 -3.33 -3.65 16.00
C ASP A 140 -3.47 -4.64 14.84
N GLN A 141 -4.20 -5.71 15.12
CA GLN A 141 -4.30 -6.86 14.22
C GLN A 141 -5.75 -7.28 14.08
N ILE A 142 -6.11 -7.75 12.90
CA ILE A 142 -7.39 -8.40 12.63
C ILE A 142 -7.13 -9.89 12.59
N ALA A 143 -7.81 -10.68 13.42
CA ALA A 143 -7.67 -12.13 13.40
C ALA A 143 -8.88 -12.77 12.72
N THR A 144 -8.63 -13.63 11.73
CA THR A 144 -9.66 -14.51 11.14
C THR A 144 -9.19 -15.96 11.15
N ARG A 145 -10.12 -16.91 11.12
CA ARG A 145 -9.79 -18.36 11.22
C ARG A 145 -8.84 -18.82 10.11
N LYS A 146 -8.97 -18.27 8.90
CA LYS A 146 -8.16 -18.66 7.74
C LYS A 146 -6.76 -18.03 7.73
N ARG A 147 -6.65 -16.72 7.99
CA ARG A 147 -5.38 -15.99 7.84
C ARG A 147 -4.61 -15.80 9.15
N GLY A 148 -5.21 -16.13 10.30
CA GLY A 148 -4.63 -15.77 11.58
C GLY A 148 -4.59 -14.25 11.74
N ALA A 149 -3.56 -13.72 12.39
CA ALA A 149 -3.47 -12.30 12.70
C ALA A 149 -2.89 -11.47 11.53
N VAL A 150 -3.76 -10.68 10.90
CA VAL A 150 -3.47 -9.70 9.85
C VAL A 150 -3.06 -8.40 10.51
N ARG A 151 -1.78 -8.04 10.42
CA ARG A 151 -1.21 -6.85 11.05
C ARG A 151 -1.28 -5.64 10.13
N ALA A 152 -1.49 -4.47 10.71
CA ALA A 152 -1.24 -3.21 10.01
C ALA A 152 0.21 -3.16 9.50
N ARG A 153 0.40 -2.67 8.28
CA ARG A 153 1.73 -2.52 7.66
C ARG A 153 2.31 -1.11 7.78
N ASN A 154 1.48 -0.15 8.16
CA ASN A 154 1.88 1.23 8.43
C ASN A 154 0.95 1.85 9.50
N ARG A 155 1.32 3.03 9.98
CA ARG A 155 0.56 3.76 11.01
C ARG A 155 -0.86 4.12 10.59
N ALA A 156 -1.09 4.42 9.32
CA ALA A 156 -2.43 4.75 8.82
C ALA A 156 -3.38 3.54 8.89
N GLN A 157 -2.88 2.35 8.51
CA GLN A 157 -3.62 1.10 8.65
C GLN A 157 -3.87 0.75 10.11
N ASP A 158 -2.91 1.02 11.01
CA ASP A 158 -3.10 0.81 12.45
C ASP A 158 -4.20 1.70 13.03
N ALA A 159 -4.12 3.01 12.73
CA ALA A 159 -5.16 3.96 13.09
C ALA A 159 -6.52 3.55 12.54
N TYR A 160 -6.56 2.99 11.33
CA TYR A 160 -7.79 2.48 10.74
C TYR A 160 -8.35 1.27 11.48
N ILE A 161 -7.53 0.26 11.79
CA ILE A 161 -7.99 -0.91 12.56
C ILE A 161 -8.50 -0.47 13.94
N LYS A 162 -7.84 0.50 14.58
CA LYS A 162 -8.29 1.10 15.84
C LYS A 162 -9.65 1.79 15.70
N ALA A 163 -9.82 2.59 14.65
CA ALA A 163 -11.10 3.26 14.37
C ALA A 163 -12.23 2.26 14.16
N LEU A 164 -12.00 1.20 13.38
CA LEU A 164 -12.97 0.12 13.13
C LEU A 164 -13.45 -0.56 14.43
N ARG A 165 -12.55 -0.74 15.40
CA ARG A 165 -12.90 -1.33 16.71
C ARG A 165 -13.69 -0.37 17.60
N SER A 166 -13.34 0.91 17.59
CA SER A 166 -13.83 1.91 18.56
C SER A 166 -15.09 2.66 18.14
N HIS A 167 -15.41 2.69 16.85
CA HIS A 167 -16.53 3.48 16.31
C HIS A 167 -17.60 2.58 15.66
N GLU A 168 -18.84 3.05 15.70
CA GLU A 168 -19.98 2.36 15.05
C GLU A 168 -20.02 2.65 13.56
N LEU A 169 -19.66 3.88 13.16
CA LEU A 169 -19.55 4.30 11.77
C LEU A 169 -18.12 4.78 11.49
N VAL A 170 -17.49 4.25 10.45
CA VAL A 170 -16.14 4.67 10.04
C VAL A 170 -16.12 5.05 8.57
N PHE A 171 -15.63 6.24 8.28
CA PHE A 171 -15.24 6.66 6.93
C PHE A 171 -13.75 6.43 6.73
N ALA A 172 -13.38 5.76 5.65
CA ALA A 172 -12.01 5.58 5.22
C ALA A 172 -11.84 6.04 3.77
N GLU A 173 -11.17 7.17 3.61
CA GLU A 173 -10.93 7.82 2.32
C GLU A 173 -9.48 7.66 1.90
N GLY A 174 -9.23 7.54 0.61
CA GLY A 174 -7.88 7.69 0.04
C GLY A 174 -7.58 6.73 -1.10
N PRO A 175 -6.33 6.72 -1.59
CA PRO A 175 -5.95 6.07 -2.84
C PRO A 175 -6.22 4.56 -2.90
N ALA A 176 -6.32 4.03 -4.12
CA ALA A 176 -6.34 2.58 -4.35
C ALA A 176 -5.02 1.91 -3.90
N GLY A 177 -5.12 0.74 -3.27
CA GLY A 177 -3.96 -0.02 -2.78
C GLY A 177 -3.46 0.37 -1.38
N THR A 178 -4.19 1.22 -0.67
CA THR A 178 -3.96 1.54 0.76
C THR A 178 -4.49 0.47 1.72
N GLY A 179 -5.32 -0.45 1.21
CA GLY A 179 -5.90 -1.56 1.98
C GLY A 179 -7.21 -1.23 2.68
N LYS A 180 -7.80 -0.04 2.44
CA LYS A 180 -9.05 0.42 3.08
C LYS A 180 -10.21 -0.59 3.02
N THR A 181 -10.52 -1.13 1.84
CA THR A 181 -11.60 -2.10 1.66
C THR A 181 -11.20 -3.48 2.21
N TRP A 182 -9.97 -3.91 1.94
CA TRP A 182 -9.49 -5.23 2.36
C TRP A 182 -9.43 -5.38 3.89
N LEU A 183 -8.90 -4.38 4.61
CA LEU A 183 -8.89 -4.36 6.07
C LEU A 183 -10.31 -4.27 6.66
N ALA A 184 -11.20 -3.51 6.02
CA ALA A 184 -12.60 -3.43 6.44
C ALA A 184 -13.30 -4.79 6.35
N VAL A 185 -13.15 -5.49 5.21
CA VAL A 185 -13.70 -6.84 5.01
C VAL A 185 -13.11 -7.81 6.04
N GLY A 186 -11.80 -7.79 6.27
CA GLY A 186 -11.17 -8.63 7.29
C GLY A 186 -11.73 -8.37 8.69
N HIS A 187 -11.93 -7.11 9.07
CA HIS A 187 -12.52 -6.75 10.36
C HIS A 187 -13.98 -7.24 10.45
N ALA A 188 -14.75 -7.05 9.38
CA ALA A 188 -16.14 -7.47 9.30
C ALA A 188 -16.30 -8.99 9.44
N VAL A 189 -15.44 -9.76 8.77
CA VAL A 189 -15.36 -11.23 8.91
C VAL A 189 -14.99 -11.62 10.34
N SER A 190 -14.04 -10.92 10.96
CA SER A 190 -13.63 -11.17 12.36
C SER A 190 -14.79 -11.03 13.33
N LEU A 191 -15.60 -9.96 13.19
CA LEU A 191 -16.79 -9.75 14.01
C LEU A 191 -17.84 -10.86 13.81
N LEU A 192 -18.04 -11.29 12.57
CA LEU A 192 -18.97 -12.37 12.23
C LEU A 192 -18.52 -13.71 12.81
N GLU A 193 -17.23 -14.06 12.70
CA GLU A 193 -16.68 -15.31 13.21
C GLU A 193 -16.67 -15.39 14.76
N GLN A 194 -16.61 -14.22 15.42
CA GLN A 194 -16.69 -14.06 16.88
C GLN A 194 -18.13 -13.99 17.39
N GLY A 195 -19.13 -13.92 16.51
CA GLY A 195 -20.54 -13.81 16.88
C GLY A 195 -20.93 -12.44 17.44
N HIS A 196 -20.12 -11.39 17.22
CA HIS A 196 -20.49 -10.02 17.59
C HIS A 196 -21.61 -9.46 16.71
N VAL A 197 -21.68 -9.94 15.47
CA VAL A 197 -22.74 -9.64 14.51
C VAL A 197 -23.24 -10.94 13.90
N GLU A 198 -24.48 -10.94 13.45
CA GLU A 198 -25.14 -12.10 12.83
C GLU A 198 -24.99 -12.10 11.30
N ARG A 199 -24.77 -10.92 10.72
CA ARG A 199 -24.73 -10.73 9.26
C ARG A 199 -23.62 -9.79 8.81
N LEU A 200 -23.10 -10.07 7.61
CA LEU A 200 -22.17 -9.25 6.86
C LEU A 200 -22.84 -8.78 5.57
N ILE A 201 -23.01 -7.48 5.39
CA ILE A 201 -23.64 -6.90 4.20
C ILE A 201 -22.61 -6.04 3.49
N LEU A 202 -22.30 -6.37 2.24
CA LEU A 202 -21.33 -5.68 1.40
C LEU A 202 -22.08 -5.05 0.22
N SER A 203 -21.91 -3.75 0.04
CA SER A 203 -22.60 -3.00 -0.99
C SER A 203 -21.64 -2.10 -1.75
N ARG A 204 -21.99 -1.88 -3.03
CA ARG A 204 -21.28 -0.99 -3.94
C ARG A 204 -22.33 -0.22 -4.76
N PRO A 205 -22.17 1.08 -5.02
CA PRO A 205 -23.03 1.78 -5.95
C PRO A 205 -22.85 1.21 -7.36
N ALA A 206 -23.95 1.09 -8.10
CA ALA A 206 -23.87 0.80 -9.52
C ALA A 206 -23.41 2.07 -10.24
N VAL A 207 -22.29 1.98 -10.96
CA VAL A 207 -21.73 3.08 -11.74
C VAL A 207 -21.50 2.56 -13.14
N GLU A 208 -22.00 3.29 -14.12
CA GLU A 208 -21.78 2.96 -15.53
C GLU A 208 -20.35 3.36 -15.90
N ALA A 209 -19.39 2.45 -15.67
CA ALA A 209 -18.00 2.63 -16.08
C ALA A 209 -17.87 2.41 -17.59
N GLY A 210 -18.39 3.33 -18.39
CA GLY A 210 -18.23 3.37 -19.85
C GLY A 210 -19.07 2.38 -20.66
N GLU A 211 -19.55 1.28 -20.08
CA GLU A 211 -20.51 0.37 -20.70
C GLU A 211 -21.85 0.43 -19.94
N ARG A 212 -22.97 0.68 -20.65
CA ARG A 212 -24.28 0.69 -19.99
C ARG A 212 -24.58 -0.72 -19.49
N LEU A 213 -24.91 -0.86 -18.21
CA LEU A 213 -25.27 -2.13 -17.55
C LEU A 213 -26.33 -2.92 -18.33
N GLY A 214 -27.14 -2.23 -19.14
CA GLY A 214 -28.15 -2.82 -20.04
C GLY A 214 -27.62 -3.75 -21.15
N PHE A 215 -26.34 -3.73 -21.51
CA PHE A 215 -25.80 -4.49 -22.66
C PHE A 215 -25.16 -5.85 -22.33
N LEU A 216 -24.91 -6.17 -21.06
CA LEU A 216 -24.40 -7.51 -20.71
C LEU A 216 -25.54 -8.54 -20.87
N PRO A 217 -25.36 -9.66 -21.60
CA PRO A 217 -26.35 -10.73 -21.66
C PRO A 217 -26.41 -11.47 -20.31
N GLY A 218 -27.59 -11.96 -19.91
CA GLY A 218 -27.79 -12.69 -18.64
C GLY A 218 -28.85 -12.07 -17.72
N ASP A 219 -29.04 -12.68 -16.55
CA ASP A 219 -29.95 -12.15 -15.53
C ASP A 219 -29.35 -10.92 -14.83
N MET A 220 -30.14 -10.19 -14.02
CA MET A 220 -29.64 -8.99 -13.33
C MET A 220 -28.46 -9.27 -12.37
N ARG A 221 -28.29 -10.51 -11.90
CA ARG A 221 -27.14 -10.90 -11.07
C ARG A 221 -25.90 -11.05 -11.94
N ASP A 222 -26.00 -11.77 -13.05
CA ASP A 222 -24.89 -12.02 -13.99
C ASP A 222 -24.27 -10.71 -14.52
N LYS A 223 -25.08 -9.66 -14.69
CA LYS A 223 -24.62 -8.35 -15.16
C LYS A 223 -23.89 -7.53 -14.09
N VAL A 224 -24.18 -7.77 -12.82
CA VAL A 224 -23.66 -6.99 -11.68
C VAL A 224 -22.44 -7.70 -11.06
N ASP A 225 -22.36 -9.03 -11.20
CA ASP A 225 -21.32 -9.86 -10.61
C ASP A 225 -19.87 -9.43 -10.93
N PRO A 226 -19.53 -8.96 -12.16
CA PRO A 226 -18.18 -8.46 -12.46
C PRO A 226 -17.75 -7.28 -11.59
N TYR A 227 -18.68 -6.37 -11.26
CA TYR A 227 -18.41 -5.19 -10.41
C TYR A 227 -18.24 -5.55 -8.94
N LEU A 228 -18.83 -6.67 -8.53
CA LEU A 228 -18.75 -7.19 -7.16
C LEU A 228 -17.57 -8.13 -6.96
N ARG A 229 -16.90 -8.58 -8.04
CA ARG A 229 -15.77 -9.52 -7.98
C ARG A 229 -14.68 -9.15 -6.97
N PRO A 230 -14.21 -7.89 -6.86
CA PRO A 230 -13.21 -7.53 -5.86
C PRO A 230 -13.65 -7.79 -4.42
N ILE A 231 -14.96 -7.69 -4.15
CA ILE A 231 -15.53 -7.96 -2.82
C ILE A 231 -15.51 -9.47 -2.53
N TYR A 232 -15.83 -10.31 -3.52
CA TYR A 232 -15.70 -11.76 -3.39
C TYR A 232 -14.25 -12.18 -3.13
N ASP A 233 -13.30 -11.63 -3.90
CA ASP A 233 -11.88 -11.97 -3.75
C ASP A 233 -11.38 -11.59 -2.35
N ALA A 234 -11.79 -10.44 -1.81
CA ALA A 234 -11.49 -10.04 -0.43
C ALA A 234 -12.10 -11.00 0.61
N LEU A 235 -13.33 -11.48 0.42
CA LEU A 235 -13.93 -12.48 1.31
C LEU A 235 -13.13 -13.79 1.30
N TYR A 236 -12.74 -14.26 0.12
CA TYR A 236 -11.93 -15.47 -0.01
C TYR A 236 -10.53 -15.30 0.57
N ASP A 237 -10.02 -14.09 0.77
CA ASP A 237 -8.78 -13.91 1.52
C ASP A 237 -8.93 -14.23 3.01
N PHE A 238 -10.10 -14.01 3.60
CA PHE A 238 -10.32 -14.14 5.04
C PHE A 238 -11.12 -15.38 5.45
N MET A 239 -11.85 -15.99 4.51
CA MET A 239 -12.71 -17.14 4.73
C MET A 239 -12.41 -18.28 3.74
N GLU A 240 -12.68 -19.51 4.16
CA GLU A 240 -12.65 -20.66 3.25
C GLU A 240 -13.82 -20.60 2.27
N ALA A 241 -13.63 -21.04 1.02
CA ALA A 241 -14.64 -20.91 -0.03
C ALA A 241 -16.00 -21.51 0.37
N ARG A 242 -15.99 -22.73 0.93
CA ARG A 242 -17.20 -23.40 1.44
C ARG A 242 -17.98 -22.57 2.48
N HIS A 243 -17.31 -21.75 3.27
CA HIS A 243 -17.96 -20.91 4.28
C HIS A 243 -18.55 -19.64 3.65
N VAL A 244 -17.86 -19.06 2.67
CA VAL A 244 -18.38 -17.94 1.88
C VAL A 244 -19.64 -18.39 1.12
N ASP A 245 -19.56 -19.50 0.39
CA ASP A 245 -20.68 -20.04 -0.39
C ASP A 245 -21.90 -20.32 0.48
N ARG A 246 -21.70 -21.00 1.62
CA ARG A 246 -22.77 -21.25 2.59
C ARG A 246 -23.32 -19.94 3.16
N GLY A 247 -22.46 -18.98 3.49
CA GLY A 247 -22.85 -17.67 4.01
C GLY A 247 -23.73 -16.91 3.02
N LEU A 248 -23.38 -16.95 1.74
CA LEU A 248 -24.16 -16.35 0.64
C LEU A 248 -25.50 -17.05 0.45
N GLN A 249 -25.52 -18.38 0.46
CA GLN A 249 -26.76 -19.17 0.31
C GLN A 249 -27.74 -18.96 1.47
N THR A 250 -27.22 -18.83 2.70
CA THR A 250 -28.02 -18.65 3.91
C THR A 250 -28.41 -17.19 4.17
N GLY A 251 -27.82 -16.24 3.45
CA GLY A 251 -28.03 -14.80 3.67
C GLY A 251 -27.28 -14.23 4.89
N ILE A 252 -26.39 -15.01 5.50
CA ILE A 252 -25.46 -14.52 6.54
C ILE A 252 -24.48 -13.52 5.93
N ILE A 253 -24.00 -13.80 4.73
CA ILE A 253 -23.21 -12.88 3.91
C ILE A 253 -24.10 -12.44 2.77
N GLU A 254 -24.27 -11.14 2.61
CA GLU A 254 -25.04 -10.55 1.51
C GLU A 254 -24.14 -9.61 0.72
N ILE A 255 -24.08 -9.81 -0.59
CA ILE A 255 -23.42 -8.88 -1.51
C ILE A 255 -24.49 -8.36 -2.45
N ALA A 256 -24.78 -7.06 -2.37
CA ALA A 256 -25.89 -6.48 -3.10
C ALA A 256 -25.64 -5.03 -3.50
N PRO A 257 -26.17 -4.58 -4.66
CA PRO A 257 -26.10 -3.17 -5.06
C PRO A 257 -26.73 -2.24 -4.02
N LEU A 258 -26.24 -1.01 -3.96
CA LEU A 258 -26.72 0.01 -3.02
C LEU A 258 -28.25 0.22 -3.03
N ALA A 259 -28.89 0.06 -4.20
CA ALA A 259 -30.33 0.20 -4.35
C ALA A 259 -31.14 -0.76 -3.46
N PHE A 260 -30.60 -1.94 -3.14
CA PHE A 260 -31.25 -2.98 -2.33
C PHE A 260 -31.28 -2.63 -0.84
N MET A 261 -30.59 -1.57 -0.44
CA MET A 261 -30.55 -1.10 0.95
C MET A 261 -31.78 -0.26 1.32
N ARG A 262 -32.55 0.20 0.32
CA ARG A 262 -33.71 1.05 0.52
C ARG A 262 -34.77 0.36 1.37
N GLY A 263 -35.30 1.08 2.37
CA GLY A 263 -36.39 0.60 3.22
C GLY A 263 -35.98 -0.46 4.25
N ARG A 264 -34.68 -0.78 4.35
CA ARG A 264 -34.17 -1.73 5.34
C ARG A 264 -33.77 -1.02 6.64
N THR A 265 -33.80 -1.76 7.73
CA THR A 265 -33.08 -1.45 8.95
C THR A 265 -32.08 -2.58 9.17
N LEU A 266 -30.81 -2.25 9.28
CA LEU A 266 -29.71 -3.21 9.30
C LEU A 266 -29.27 -3.39 10.76
N THR A 267 -29.94 -4.28 11.47
CA THR A 267 -29.68 -4.65 12.88
C THR A 267 -28.79 -5.90 12.97
N ASN A 268 -27.97 -5.99 14.02
CA ASN A 268 -27.02 -7.09 14.27
C ASN A 268 -26.11 -7.38 13.07
N ALA A 269 -25.68 -6.35 12.36
CA ALA A 269 -24.96 -6.49 11.10
C ALA A 269 -23.76 -5.58 11.04
N VAL A 270 -22.70 -6.05 10.38
CA VAL A 270 -21.66 -5.17 9.87
C VAL A 270 -21.96 -4.89 8.39
N VAL A 271 -22.01 -3.61 8.03
CA VAL A 271 -22.43 -3.13 6.72
C VAL A 271 -21.30 -2.34 6.09
N LEU A 272 -20.86 -2.72 4.91
CA LEU A 272 -19.79 -2.06 4.18
C LEU A 272 -20.33 -1.44 2.90
N LEU A 273 -20.01 -0.18 2.66
CA LEU A 273 -20.22 0.49 1.38
C LEU A 273 -18.86 0.79 0.75
N ASP A 274 -18.53 0.09 -0.33
CA ASP A 274 -17.31 0.30 -1.11
C ASP A 274 -17.55 1.22 -2.30
N GLU A 275 -16.49 1.85 -2.79
CA GLU A 275 -16.52 2.91 -3.81
C GLU A 275 -17.56 4.00 -3.52
N ALA A 276 -17.64 4.42 -2.26
CA ALA A 276 -18.64 5.37 -1.80
C ALA A 276 -18.56 6.74 -2.49
N GLN A 277 -17.41 7.09 -3.09
CA GLN A 277 -17.26 8.33 -3.88
C GLN A 277 -18.26 8.41 -5.04
N ASN A 278 -18.73 7.26 -5.51
CA ASN A 278 -19.69 7.13 -6.60
C ASN A 278 -21.15 7.06 -6.13
N THR A 279 -21.42 7.46 -4.90
CA THR A 279 -22.78 7.70 -4.42
C THR A 279 -23.17 9.15 -4.60
N THR A 280 -24.45 9.41 -4.85
CA THR A 280 -25.03 10.75 -4.72
C THR A 280 -25.29 11.08 -3.24
N SER A 281 -25.40 12.38 -2.93
CA SER A 281 -25.90 12.90 -1.65
C SER A 281 -27.11 12.14 -1.10
N MET A 282 -28.12 11.93 -1.96
CA MET A 282 -29.36 11.25 -1.58
C MET A 282 -29.13 9.77 -1.26
N GLN A 283 -28.31 9.09 -2.05
CA GLN A 283 -27.98 7.68 -1.82
C GLN A 283 -27.15 7.49 -0.54
N MET A 284 -26.17 8.36 -0.28
CA MET A 284 -25.39 8.32 0.96
C MET A 284 -26.29 8.54 2.17
N LYS A 285 -27.13 9.59 2.17
CA LYS A 285 -28.09 9.83 3.25
C LYS A 285 -29.06 8.67 3.44
N MET A 286 -29.56 8.10 2.34
CA MET A 286 -30.41 6.91 2.39
C MET A 286 -29.71 5.75 3.08
N PHE A 287 -28.45 5.48 2.73
CA PHE A 287 -27.66 4.37 3.26
C PHE A 287 -27.29 4.55 4.73
N LEU A 288 -26.77 5.71 5.12
CA LEU A 288 -26.37 6.01 6.51
C LEU A 288 -27.56 5.86 7.48
N THR A 289 -28.76 6.24 7.05
CA THR A 289 -29.99 6.09 7.86
C THR A 289 -30.55 4.67 7.91
N ARG A 290 -29.86 3.67 7.34
CA ARG A 290 -30.23 2.25 7.48
C ARG A 290 -29.55 1.57 8.68
N LEU A 291 -28.58 2.21 9.33
CA LEU A 291 -27.86 1.64 10.47
C LEU A 291 -28.85 1.36 11.62
N GLY A 292 -28.95 0.10 12.03
CA GLY A 292 -29.79 -0.36 13.13
C GLY A 292 -28.99 -0.62 14.42
N GLU A 293 -29.66 -1.14 15.44
CA GLU A 293 -29.05 -1.47 16.72
C GLU A 293 -28.01 -2.60 16.59
N ASN A 294 -26.98 -2.55 17.44
CA ASN A 294 -25.89 -3.54 17.49
C ASN A 294 -25.26 -3.80 16.11
N SER A 295 -25.17 -2.75 15.31
CA SER A 295 -24.60 -2.81 13.97
C SER A 295 -23.44 -1.84 13.83
N ARG A 296 -22.60 -2.12 12.85
CA ARG A 296 -21.48 -1.26 12.48
C ARG A 296 -21.54 -0.97 10.99
N MET A 297 -21.12 0.22 10.60
CA MET A 297 -21.09 0.66 9.21
C MET A 297 -19.70 1.16 8.83
N ILE A 298 -19.20 0.70 7.70
CA ILE A 298 -17.88 1.07 7.19
C ILE A 298 -18.07 1.61 5.78
N ILE A 299 -17.62 2.84 5.54
CA ILE A 299 -17.73 3.52 4.26
C ILE A 299 -16.32 3.70 3.70
N THR A 300 -16.02 3.08 2.57
CA THR A 300 -14.71 3.17 1.91
C THR A 300 -14.84 3.84 0.54
N GLY A 301 -13.89 4.71 0.21
CA GLY A 301 -13.89 5.36 -1.10
C GLY A 301 -12.64 6.19 -1.38
N ASP A 302 -12.55 6.71 -2.59
CA ASP A 302 -11.47 7.60 -3.02
C ASP A 302 -12.07 8.88 -3.63
N PRO A 303 -12.08 10.02 -2.91
CA PRO A 303 -12.61 11.28 -3.42
C PRO A 303 -11.98 11.77 -4.73
N SER A 304 -10.81 11.26 -5.12
CA SER A 304 -10.16 11.62 -6.39
C SER A 304 -10.69 10.84 -7.61
N GLN A 305 -11.45 9.76 -7.38
CA GLN A 305 -11.95 8.84 -8.42
C GLN A 305 -13.48 8.89 -8.53
N ILE A 306 -14.04 10.09 -8.65
CA ILE A 306 -15.50 10.28 -8.79
C ILE A 306 -15.92 10.07 -10.24
N ASP A 307 -16.71 9.03 -10.47
CA ASP A 307 -17.25 8.61 -11.76
C ASP A 307 -18.72 9.05 -11.95
N LEU A 308 -19.22 9.95 -11.11
CA LEU A 308 -20.58 10.46 -11.20
C LEU A 308 -20.78 11.35 -12.44
N PRO A 309 -22.00 11.38 -13.01
CA PRO A 309 -22.32 12.31 -14.09
C PRO A 309 -21.99 13.77 -13.74
N PRO A 310 -21.55 14.59 -14.71
CA PRO A 310 -21.19 15.98 -14.47
C PRO A 310 -22.31 16.76 -13.77
N GLY A 311 -21.92 17.55 -12.75
CA GLY A 311 -22.85 18.36 -11.96
C GLY A 311 -23.49 17.65 -10.77
N GLN A 312 -23.31 16.33 -10.62
CA GLN A 312 -23.71 15.63 -9.41
C GLN A 312 -22.65 15.75 -8.31
N LYS A 313 -23.09 15.99 -7.08
CA LYS A 313 -22.21 16.01 -5.89
C LYS A 313 -22.03 14.59 -5.36
N SER A 314 -20.79 14.23 -5.05
CA SER A 314 -20.48 12.99 -4.36
C SER A 314 -21.03 13.03 -2.93
N GLY A 315 -21.80 12.00 -2.58
CA GLY A 315 -22.37 11.79 -1.27
C GLY A 315 -21.31 11.50 -0.22
N LEU A 316 -20.20 10.83 -0.58
CA LEU A 316 -19.06 10.63 0.32
C LEU A 316 -18.45 11.97 0.75
N VAL A 317 -18.08 12.80 -0.21
CA VAL A 317 -17.45 14.11 0.06
C VAL A 317 -18.38 15.00 0.88
N GLU A 318 -19.69 14.99 0.57
CA GLU A 318 -20.66 15.73 1.35
C GLU A 318 -20.82 15.17 2.77
N ALA A 319 -20.98 13.86 2.93
CA ALA A 319 -21.21 13.24 4.24
C ALA A 319 -20.02 13.46 5.18
N VAL A 320 -18.80 13.32 4.68
CA VAL A 320 -17.59 13.64 5.46
C VAL A 320 -17.61 15.11 5.88
N ARG A 321 -17.99 16.05 5.02
CA ARG A 321 -18.10 17.45 5.49
C ARG A 321 -19.23 17.66 6.52
N VAL A 322 -20.40 17.08 6.28
CA VAL A 322 -21.62 17.34 7.08
C VAL A 322 -21.58 16.67 8.44
N LEU A 323 -20.99 15.48 8.53
CA LEU A 323 -20.95 14.68 9.75
C LEU A 323 -19.71 14.98 10.61
N ASP A 324 -19.04 16.11 10.35
CA ASP A 324 -17.84 16.48 11.08
C ASP A 324 -18.19 16.83 12.53
N GLY A 325 -17.44 16.27 13.49
CA GLY A 325 -17.71 16.44 14.91
C GLY A 325 -18.90 15.66 15.48
N VAL A 326 -19.58 14.81 14.69
CA VAL A 326 -20.63 13.92 15.20
C VAL A 326 -19.99 12.76 15.99
N GLU A 327 -20.43 12.57 17.23
CA GLU A 327 -19.94 11.51 18.12
C GLU A 327 -20.20 10.11 17.52
N GLY A 328 -19.29 9.16 17.79
CA GLY A 328 -19.41 7.78 17.32
C GLY A 328 -18.98 7.56 15.87
N ILE A 329 -18.56 8.60 15.14
CA ILE A 329 -18.09 8.53 13.75
C ILE A 329 -16.57 8.65 13.68
N GLY A 330 -15.90 7.58 13.28
CA GLY A 330 -14.46 7.55 12.99
C GLY A 330 -14.15 8.00 11.57
N ARG A 331 -13.00 8.66 11.38
CA ARG A 331 -12.53 9.12 10.07
C ARG A 331 -11.07 8.82 9.88
N ILE A 332 -10.73 8.25 8.73
CA ILE A 332 -9.37 7.94 8.33
C ILE A 332 -9.15 8.42 6.90
N THR A 333 -8.06 9.18 6.71
CA THR A 333 -7.62 9.62 5.39
C THR A 333 -6.27 8.99 5.09
N PHE A 334 -6.26 8.04 4.17
CA PHE A 334 -5.04 7.46 3.61
C PHE A 334 -4.47 8.39 2.53
N ARG A 335 -3.14 8.41 2.43
CA ARG A 335 -2.39 9.16 1.41
C ARG A 335 -1.59 8.21 0.52
N ASP A 336 -1.00 8.73 -0.55
CA ASP A 336 -0.20 7.92 -1.49
C ASP A 336 0.98 7.21 -0.80
N VAL A 337 1.54 7.83 0.23
CA VAL A 337 2.61 7.24 1.06
C VAL A 337 2.16 5.99 1.83
N ASP A 338 0.85 5.82 2.03
CA ASP A 338 0.27 4.69 2.74
C ASP A 338 -0.06 3.51 1.81
N VAL A 339 0.19 3.65 0.50
CA VAL A 339 -0.05 2.61 -0.51
C VAL A 339 0.95 1.47 -0.33
N VAL A 340 0.42 0.27 -0.06
CA VAL A 340 1.22 -0.94 0.10
C VAL A 340 1.04 -1.82 -1.13
N ARG A 341 1.92 -1.60 -2.11
CA ARG A 341 1.99 -2.40 -3.34
C ARG A 341 3.31 -3.14 -3.41
N HIS A 342 3.32 -4.20 -4.22
CA HIS A 342 4.55 -4.92 -4.55
C HIS A 342 5.57 -3.97 -5.21
N ASP A 343 6.85 -4.15 -4.92
CA ASP A 343 7.93 -3.25 -5.37
C ASP A 343 8.01 -3.13 -6.90
N LEU A 344 7.70 -4.19 -7.63
CA LEU A 344 7.58 -4.12 -9.10
C LEU A 344 6.46 -3.16 -9.53
N VAL A 345 5.29 -3.23 -8.91
CA VAL A 345 4.15 -2.37 -9.25
C VAL A 345 4.49 -0.92 -8.94
N ARG A 346 5.18 -0.65 -7.82
CA ARG A 346 5.68 0.70 -7.51
C ARG A 346 6.60 1.23 -8.61
N ARG A 347 7.60 0.45 -9.03
CA ARG A 347 8.52 0.83 -10.12
C ARG A 347 7.79 1.08 -11.44
N ILE A 348 6.77 0.27 -11.77
CA ILE A 348 5.95 0.48 -12.96
C ILE A 348 5.19 1.80 -12.88
N VAL A 349 4.50 2.07 -11.76
CA VAL A 349 3.74 3.33 -11.57
C VAL A 349 4.67 4.54 -11.71
N THR A 350 5.82 4.53 -11.03
CA THR A 350 6.81 5.62 -11.12
C THR A 350 7.32 5.83 -12.56
N ALA A 351 7.51 4.76 -13.34
CA ALA A 351 7.93 4.88 -14.74
C ALA A 351 6.86 5.57 -15.62
N TYR A 352 5.57 5.25 -15.39
CA TYR A 352 4.45 5.90 -16.10
C TYR A 352 4.28 7.36 -15.69
N GLU A 353 4.40 7.68 -14.40
CA GLU A 353 4.36 9.07 -13.90
C GLU A 353 5.50 9.92 -14.46
N ALA A 354 6.71 9.36 -14.56
CA ALA A 354 7.84 10.05 -15.16
C ALA A 354 7.63 10.34 -16.66
N ALA A 355 7.00 9.43 -17.40
CA ALA A 355 6.68 9.62 -18.80
C ALA A 355 5.59 10.69 -19.01
N SER A 356 4.52 10.67 -18.21
CA SER A 356 3.43 11.65 -18.31
C SER A 356 3.86 13.06 -17.89
N HIS A 357 4.83 13.19 -16.98
CA HIS A 357 5.43 14.48 -16.63
C HIS A 357 6.47 14.98 -17.66
N GLY A 358 7.07 14.08 -18.46
CA GLY A 358 8.07 14.41 -19.48
C GLY A 358 7.48 14.99 -20.78
N GLU A 359 6.20 14.70 -21.08
CA GLU A 359 5.53 15.22 -22.30
C GLU A 359 5.03 16.67 -22.13
N GLY A 360 4.94 17.20 -20.91
CA GLY A 360 4.43 18.54 -20.63
C GLY A 360 5.41 19.71 -20.86
N ASP A 361 6.71 19.43 -21.02
CA ASP A 361 7.77 20.45 -21.17
C ASP A 361 8.30 20.58 -22.62
N ALA A 362 8.02 19.59 -23.48
CA ALA A 362 8.42 19.63 -24.89
C ALA A 362 7.55 20.57 -25.75
N ASP A 363 6.34 20.92 -25.29
CA ASP A 363 5.37 21.72 -26.06
C ASP A 363 5.36 23.23 -25.69
N ARG A 364 6.35 23.68 -24.90
CA ARG A 364 6.54 25.09 -24.50
C ARG A 364 7.80 25.74 -25.08
N ALA A 365 8.22 25.33 -26.29
CA ALA A 365 9.22 26.09 -27.03
C ALA A 365 8.60 27.41 -27.54
N PRO A 366 9.13 28.60 -27.16
CA PRO A 366 8.58 29.86 -27.64
C PRO A 366 8.87 30.03 -29.13
N LEU A 367 7.81 30.22 -29.91
CA LEU A 367 7.85 30.66 -31.32
C LEU A 367 8.81 31.85 -31.46
N SER A 368 9.94 31.62 -32.14
CA SER A 368 10.92 32.66 -32.43
C SER A 368 10.29 33.74 -33.32
N ARG A 369 10.35 34.99 -32.83
CA ARG A 369 9.82 36.18 -33.50
C ARG A 369 10.51 36.36 -34.86
N ARG A 370 9.70 36.44 -35.92
CA ARG A 370 10.11 36.89 -37.26
C ARG A 370 10.77 38.28 -37.16
N ARG A 371 11.95 38.44 -37.76
CA ARG A 371 12.60 39.75 -37.98
C ARG A 371 11.77 40.58 -38.96
N PRO A 372 11.65 41.91 -38.78
CA PRO A 372 11.08 42.77 -39.80
C PRO A 372 12.08 42.96 -40.95
N LEU A 373 11.55 42.98 -42.16
CA LEU A 373 12.25 43.32 -43.40
C LEU A 373 12.65 44.80 -43.36
N SER A 374 13.88 45.08 -43.79
CA SER A 374 14.40 46.42 -44.11
C SER A 374 13.86 46.92 -45.45
#